data_AF-A0A521QRU7-F1
#
_entry.id   AF-A0A521QRU7-F1
#
_cell.length_a   1.000
_cell.length_b   1.000
_cell.length_c   1.000
_cell.angle_alpha   90.00
_cell.angle_beta   90.00
_cell.angle_gamma   90.00
#
_symmetry.space_group_name_H-M   'P 1'
#
loop_
_entity.id
_entity.type
_entity.pdbx_description
1 polymer ?
#
loop_
_entity_poly.entity_id
_entity_poly.type
_entity_poly.pdbx_seq_one_letter_code
_entity_poly.pdbx_strand_id
1 'polypeptide(L)' 'MAQSDDAAYCKKLGEYATRYLGDGGGNGGTRPDFDIVEGIDKCNKGNTAAGIAILEKKIRSKGFTPPAR' A
#
# COMPACT_ATOMS: atom_id res chain seq x y z
N MET A 1 0.40 -17.81 -13.31
CA MET A 1 0.14 -16.40 -13.63
C MET A 1 0.59 -15.53 -12.45
N ALA A 2 1.80 -14.98 -12.46
CA ALA A 2 2.26 -14.13 -11.35
C ALA A 2 1.64 -12.72 -11.43
N GLN A 3 1.53 -12.16 -12.64
CA GLN A 3 1.04 -10.79 -12.85
C GLN A 3 -0.39 -10.53 -12.34
N SER A 4 -1.30 -11.51 -12.47
CA SER A 4 -2.66 -11.40 -11.92
C SER A 4 -2.69 -11.50 -10.40
N ASP A 5 -1.80 -12.31 -9.81
CA ASP A 5 -1.67 -12.49 -8.38
C ASP A 5 -1.06 -11.25 -7.72
N ASP A 6 0.02 -10.71 -8.31
CA ASP A 6 0.64 -9.45 -7.91
C ASP A 6 -0.33 -8.27 -8.01
N ALA A 7 -1.20 -8.23 -9.02
CA ALA A 7 -2.20 -7.17 -9.16
C ALA A 7 -3.27 -7.25 -8.05
N ALA A 8 -3.81 -8.44 -7.78
CA ALA A 8 -4.75 -8.66 -6.70
C ALA A 8 -4.13 -8.37 -5.33
N TYR A 9 -2.89 -8.83 -5.13
CA TYR A 9 -2.14 -8.62 -3.91
C TYR A 9 -1.83 -7.14 -3.68
N CYS A 10 -1.44 -6.41 -4.72
CA CYS A 10 -1.17 -5.00 -4.55
C CYS A 10 -2.44 -4.21 -4.20
N LYS A 11 -3.57 -4.52 -4.83
CA LYS A 11 -4.85 -3.89 -4.49
C LYS A 11 -5.20 -4.13 -3.02
N LYS A 12 -5.05 -5.38 -2.55
CA LYS A 12 -5.25 -5.78 -1.15
C LYS A 12 -4.32 -5.02 -0.19
N LEU A 13 -3.04 -4.87 -0.54
CA LEU A 13 -2.09 -4.07 0.23
C LEU A 13 -2.46 -2.59 0.27
N GLY A 14 -2.92 -2.02 -0.85
CA GLY A 14 -3.34 -0.63 -0.94
C GLY A 14 -4.57 -0.35 -0.07
N GLU A 15 -5.56 -1.24 -0.12
CA GLU A 15 -6.75 -1.17 0.74
C GLU A 15 -6.39 -1.34 2.22
N TYR A 16 -5.51 -2.28 2.56
CA TYR A 16 -5.00 -2.48 3.92
C TYR A 16 -4.25 -1.23 4.42
N ALA A 17 -3.30 -0.72 3.63
CA ALA A 17 -2.54 0.46 3.96
C ALA A 17 -3.47 1.68 4.13
N THR A 18 -4.43 1.89 3.23
CA THR A 18 -5.38 3.00 3.36
C THR A 18 -6.26 2.87 4.61
N ARG A 19 -6.69 1.64 4.95
CA ARG A 19 -7.56 1.40 6.10
C ARG A 19 -6.85 1.49 7.45
N TYR A 20 -5.63 1.01 7.55
CA TYR A 20 -4.90 0.93 8.83
C TYR A 20 -3.86 2.04 9.01
N LEU A 21 -3.32 2.57 7.91
CA LEU A 21 -2.32 3.62 7.90
C LEU A 21 -2.86 4.95 7.38
N GLY A 22 -3.97 4.94 6.61
CA GLY A 22 -4.62 6.13 6.05
C GLY A 22 -5.61 6.81 6.98
N ASP A 23 -5.80 6.32 8.21
CA ASP A 23 -6.55 6.98 9.28
C ASP A 23 -5.72 8.15 9.86
N GLY A 24 -5.52 9.18 9.04
CA GLY A 24 -4.84 10.44 9.38
C GLY A 24 -5.73 11.66 9.18
N GLY A 25 -7.05 11.46 9.07
CA GLY A 25 -8.05 12.47 8.75
C GLY A 25 -8.98 12.82 9.90
N GLY A 26 -8.44 13.00 11.11
CA GLY A 26 -9.21 13.52 12.26
C GLY A 26 -8.75 14.91 12.75
N ASN A 27 -7.47 15.26 12.61
CA ASN A 27 -6.93 16.48 13.20
C ASN A 27 -5.70 17.01 12.42
N GLY A 28 -5.93 17.81 11.38
CA GLY A 28 -5.15 19.01 11.05
C GLY A 28 -3.61 18.98 10.94
N GLY A 29 -2.92 17.84 10.80
CA GLY A 29 -1.45 17.86 10.81
C GLY A 29 -0.68 16.68 10.20
N THR A 30 -1.33 15.58 9.81
CA THR A 30 -0.61 14.43 9.28
C THR A 30 -0.65 14.47 7.75
N ARG A 31 0.51 14.69 7.11
CA ARG A 31 0.66 14.64 5.65
C ARG A 31 0.07 13.31 5.14
N PRO A 32 -0.63 13.29 3.99
CA PRO A 32 -1.01 12.03 3.37
C PRO A 32 0.26 11.19 3.20
N ASP A 33 0.24 9.94 3.66
CA ASP A 33 1.40 9.06 3.57
C ASP A 33 1.67 8.78 2.08
N PHE A 34 2.56 9.59 1.48
CA PHE A 34 2.84 9.61 0.04
C PHE A 34 3.23 8.23 -0.50
N ASP A 35 3.90 7.42 0.33
CA ASP A 35 4.26 6.03 -0.01
C ASP A 35 3.03 5.17 -0.32
N ILE A 36 1.91 5.37 0.39
CA ILE A 36 0.68 4.59 0.15
C ILE A 36 0.06 4.98 -1.17
N VAL A 37 -0.01 6.29 -1.45
CA VAL A 37 -0.54 6.83 -2.71
C VAL A 37 0.35 6.41 -3.88
N GLU A 38 1.67 6.50 -3.74
CA GLU A 38 2.64 6.07 -4.75
C GLU A 38 2.54 4.56 -4.99
N GLY A 39 2.45 3.75 -3.94
CA GLY A 39 2.29 2.30 -4.05
C GLY A 39 1.05 1.90 -4.84
N ILE A 40 -0.09 2.55 -4.57
CA ILE A 40 -1.34 2.32 -5.30
C ILE A 40 -1.23 2.77 -6.76
N ASP A 41 -0.63 3.94 -7.03
CA ASP A 41 -0.40 4.45 -8.39
C ASP A 41 0.47 3.48 -9.22
N LYS A 42 1.57 2.99 -8.64
CA LYS A 42 2.44 1.99 -9.30
C LYS A 42 1.67 0.73 -9.67
N CYS A 43 0.75 0.29 -8.80
CA CYS A 43 -0.05 -0.89 -9.06
C CYS A 43 -1.11 -0.69 -10.14
N ASN A 44 -1.75 0.49 -10.18
CA ASN A 44 -2.64 0.86 -11.28
C ASN A 44 -1.91 0.97 -12.62
N LYS A 45 -0.63 1.39 -12.61
CA LYS A 45 0.23 1.45 -13.80
C LYS A 45 0.78 0.10 -14.26
N GLY A 46 0.41 -1.00 -13.59
CA GLY A 46 0.91 -2.35 -13.89
C GLY A 46 2.31 -2.63 -13.34
N ASN A 47 2.92 -1.68 -12.61
CA ASN A 47 4.16 -1.91 -11.87
C ASN A 47 3.84 -2.41 -10.45
N THR A 48 3.18 -3.57 -10.41
CA THR A 48 2.70 -4.19 -9.17
C THR A 48 3.84 -4.52 -8.23
N ALA A 49 4.96 -5.05 -8.73
CA ALA A 49 6.14 -5.37 -7.92
C ALA A 49 6.68 -4.17 -7.14
N ALA A 50 6.82 -3.00 -7.79
CA ALA A 50 7.30 -1.79 -7.12
C ALA A 50 6.27 -1.27 -6.10
N GLY A 51 4.99 -1.25 -6.47
CA GLY A 51 3.94 -0.77 -5.57
C GLY A 51 3.76 -1.65 -4.34
N ILE A 52 3.83 -2.97 -4.51
CA ILE A 52 3.85 -3.94 -3.42
C ILE A 52 5.03 -3.67 -2.48
N ALA A 53 6.25 -3.52 -3.02
CA ALA A 53 7.43 -3.28 -2.20
C ALA A 53 7.33 -1.99 -1.36
N ILE A 54 6.76 -0.92 -1.93
CA ILE A 54 6.52 0.34 -1.22
C ILE A 54 5.49 0.14 -0.09
N LEU A 55 4.35 -0.48 -0.40
CA LEU A 55 3.26 -0.72 0.56
C LEU A 55 3.72 -1.63 1.69
N GLU A 56 4.37 -2.76 1.39
CA GLU A 56 4.90 -3.68 2.40
C GLU A 56 5.93 -3.00 3.30
N LYS A 57 6.86 -2.25 2.72
CA LYS A 57 7.87 -1.50 3.48
C LYS A 57 7.21 -0.51 4.42
N LYS A 58 6.17 0.19 3.96
CA LYS A 58 5.44 1.16 4.77
C LYS A 58 4.67 0.51 5.92
N ILE A 59 3.94 -0.57 5.61
CA ILE A 59 3.19 -1.38 6.59
C ILE A 59 4.15 -1.87 7.68
N ARG A 60 5.27 -2.49 7.30
CA ARG A 60 6.30 -2.94 8.25
C ARG A 60 6.92 -1.79 9.03
N SER A 61 7.20 -0.66 8.38
CA SER A 61 7.76 0.54 9.03
C SER A 61 6.84 1.11 10.11
N LYS A 62 5.53 0.87 10.02
CA LYS A 62 4.55 1.32 11.02
C LYS A 62 4.25 0.25 12.06
N GLY A 63 4.96 -0.88 12.03
CA GLY A 63 4.81 -2.01 12.95
C GLY A 63 3.67 -2.97 12.58
N PHE A 64 3.07 -2.82 11.40
CA PHE A 64 2.04 -3.74 10.90
C PHE A 64 2.68 -4.87 10.09
N THR A 65 1.99 -6.01 10.04
CA THR A 65 2.39 -7.15 9.22
C THR A 65 1.65 -7.11 7.89
N PRO A 66 2.34 -7.10 6.74
CA PRO A 66 1.67 -7.14 5.45
C PRO A 66 0.88 -8.45 5.27
N PRO A 67 -0.29 -8.41 4.62
CA PRO A 67 -1.04 -9.61 4.26
C PRO A 67 -0.19 -10.57 3.43
N ALA A 68 -0.50 -11.87 3.44
CA ALA A 68 0.11 -12.83 2.53
C ALA A 68 -0.38 -12.63 1.08
N ARG A 69 0.53 -12.86 0.11
CA ARG A 69 0.25 -13.04 -1.31
C ARG A 69 -0.60 -14.30 -1.49
#